data_AF-A0A0S8ET18-F1
#
_entry.id   AF-A0A0S8ET18-F1
#
_cell.length_a   1.000
_cell.length_b   1.000
_cell.length_c   1.000
_cell.angle_alpha   90.00
_cell.angle_beta   90.00
_cell.angle_gamma   90.00
#
_symmetry.space_group_name_H-M   'P 1'
#
loop_
_entity.id
_entity.type
_entity.pdbx_description
1 polymer ?
#
loop_
_entity_poly.entity_id
_entity_poly.type
_entity_poly.pdbx_seq_one_letter_code
_entity_poly.pdbx_strand_id
1 'polypeptide(L)'
;MTHVAKRLHPKRSQQGVALIIAITTVAILAVMLADMHETTGTAFAVSTSQRDALQAEYMAKSALSLTRLLIGKEPEVRRFIDPLYRAATGRAAPQLPVWDFIDELLSPFCTPEGERDTLVQLGIDFGGTVGFDDLPGECHVVAVSENGKINVNDPLFMDGQRARDSVANQLFSLTGGHLPESPYDALFTTEDETGTLTTRLDLVAAVIDWWDPDIQRTDFDPGAGETRTGGTGTEDDSVYQLRDDGYRNKNAPLDSLQELRLIRGFSDDFWATFVEPVPNDPASRILTIYASGLVNINEASPQVLLGRVCAHAPEATLCTDAEESLKFTTILSTVRGLIPIPLFSGPTDFINFVEGKGGEKDLYPMIAGFLPEGSELLFLPIEIAAEEKEALVRSLATSAKIFTIEATGLVGRSQVRIESVVNFHERWVPPPPNTGRMSGLGVFHYYRVN
;
A
#
# COMPACT_ATOMS: atom_id res chain seq x y z
N MET A 1 4.12 65.74 97.80
CA MET A 1 5.21 65.08 97.05
C MET A 1 4.61 63.85 96.35
N THR A 2 3.87 64.01 95.24
CA THR A 2 4.34 63.90 93.84
C THR A 2 5.28 62.72 93.59
N HIS A 3 4.78 61.63 93.01
CA HIS A 3 5.56 60.78 92.11
C HIS A 3 4.68 60.12 91.02
N VAL A 4 4.66 60.79 89.87
CA VAL A 4 4.80 60.32 88.48
C VAL A 4 4.08 59.01 88.09
N ALA A 5 2.99 59.18 87.34
CA ALA A 5 2.39 58.14 86.50
C ALA A 5 3.34 57.78 85.35
N LYS A 6 3.74 56.50 85.26
CA LYS A 6 4.54 55.95 84.16
C LYS A 6 3.61 55.60 82.99
N ARG A 7 3.54 56.46 81.97
CA ARG A 7 2.91 56.13 80.68
C ARG A 7 3.73 55.02 80.01
N LEU A 8 3.21 53.79 79.97
CA LEU A 8 3.75 52.72 79.13
C LEU A 8 3.33 52.98 77.68
N HIS A 9 4.32 53.04 76.79
CA HIS A 9 4.12 53.16 75.34
C HIS A 9 3.24 52.02 74.80
N PRO A 10 2.32 52.28 73.85
CA PRO A 10 1.58 51.20 73.20
C PRO A 10 2.57 50.33 72.41
N LYS A 11 2.56 49.02 72.66
CA LYS A 11 3.27 48.02 71.84
C LYS A 11 2.69 48.01 70.42
N ARG A 12 3.14 48.95 69.59
CA ARG A 12 2.88 48.97 68.15
C ARG A 12 4.02 48.21 67.47
N SER A 13 3.72 47.04 66.89
CA SER A 13 4.19 46.57 65.56
C SER A 13 4.33 45.04 65.37
N GLN A 14 4.16 44.18 66.38
CA GLN A 14 4.33 42.72 66.18
C GLN A 14 3.22 42.07 65.33
N GLN A 15 2.03 42.68 65.25
CA GLN A 15 0.92 42.17 64.43
C GLN A 15 1.17 42.30 62.92
N GLY A 16 1.89 43.34 62.47
CA GLY A 16 2.23 43.52 61.05
C GLY A 16 3.30 42.55 60.57
N VAL A 17 4.30 42.26 61.42
CA VAL A 17 5.34 41.26 61.13
C VAL A 17 4.76 39.85 61.07
N ALA A 18 3.87 39.50 62.00
CA ALA A 18 3.18 38.21 61.97
C ALA A 18 2.33 38.01 60.70
N LEU A 19 1.66 39.07 60.23
CA LEU A 19 0.88 39.03 58.99
C LEU A 19 1.77 38.89 57.75
N ILE A 20 2.91 39.59 57.69
CA ILE A 20 3.88 39.46 56.58
C ILE A 20 4.44 38.04 56.55
N ILE A 21 4.84 37.48 57.70
CA ILE A 21 5.32 36.10 57.80
C ILE A 21 4.24 35.13 57.30
N ALA A 22 3.00 35.25 57.78
CA ALA A 22 1.90 34.39 57.35
C ALA A 22 1.63 34.47 55.85
N ILE A 23 1.55 35.67 55.27
CA ILE A 23 1.34 35.86 53.82
C ILE A 23 2.52 35.29 53.03
N THR A 24 3.75 35.48 53.49
CA THR A 24 4.95 34.96 52.83
C THR A 24 4.95 33.43 52.87
N THR A 25 4.62 32.83 54.01
CA THR A 25 4.51 31.38 54.14
C THR A 25 3.40 30.80 53.27
N VAL A 26 2.22 31.43 53.24
CA VAL A 26 1.12 31.01 52.36
C VAL A 26 1.49 31.15 50.89
N ALA A 27 2.16 32.24 50.50
CA ALA A 27 2.64 32.44 49.14
C ALA A 27 3.65 31.36 48.72
N ILE A 28 4.62 31.04 49.58
CA ILE A 28 5.59 29.96 49.32
C ILE A 28 4.89 28.61 49.20
N LEU A 29 3.96 28.28 50.12
CA LEU A 29 3.19 27.04 50.08
C LEU A 29 2.33 26.94 48.81
N ALA A 30 1.71 28.04 48.39
CA ALA A 30 0.90 28.08 47.17
C ALA A 30 1.75 27.83 45.93
N VAL A 31 2.94 28.43 45.84
CA VAL A 31 3.89 28.18 44.74
C VAL A 31 4.36 26.72 44.74
N MET A 32 4.73 26.15 45.90
CA MET A 32 5.13 24.74 46.00
C MET A 32 4.00 23.79 45.61
N LEU A 33 2.77 24.08 46.02
CA LEU A 33 1.61 23.25 45.67
C LEU A 33 1.28 23.34 44.17
N ALA A 34 1.41 24.52 43.57
CA ALA A 34 1.25 24.70 42.13
C ALA A 34 2.32 23.90 41.35
N ASP A 35 3.59 24.00 41.76
CA ASP A 35 4.70 23.24 41.16
C ASP A 35 4.51 21.72 41.30
N MET A 36 4.09 21.25 42.49
CA MET A 36 3.76 19.83 42.68
C MET A 36 2.58 19.38 41.82
N HIS A 37 1.54 20.21 41.67
CA HIS A 37 0.39 19.88 40.84
C HIS A 37 0.75 19.81 39.36
N GLU A 38 1.57 20.74 38.87
CA GLU A 38 2.07 20.75 37.49
C GLU A 38 2.99 19.55 37.23
N THR A 39 3.98 19.31 38.07
CA THR A 39 4.93 18.20 37.92
C THR A 39 4.26 16.83 38.04
N THR A 40 3.34 16.66 39.00
CA THR A 40 2.61 15.39 39.16
C THR A 40 1.60 15.19 38.03
N GLY A 41 0.89 16.24 37.61
CA GLY A 41 -0.07 16.16 36.51
C GLY A 41 0.59 15.83 35.17
N THR A 42 1.71 16.49 34.87
CA THR A 42 2.51 16.20 33.67
C THR A 42 3.12 14.80 33.72
N ALA A 43 3.71 14.38 34.84
CA ALA A 43 4.25 13.04 34.99
C ALA A 43 3.17 11.96 34.82
N PHE A 44 1.99 12.17 35.40
CA PHE A 44 0.85 11.28 35.22
C PHE A 44 0.41 11.20 33.76
N ALA A 45 0.24 12.35 33.09
CA ALA A 45 -0.12 12.40 31.67
C ALA A 45 0.91 11.67 30.78
N VAL A 46 2.20 11.89 31.00
CA VAL A 46 3.27 11.19 30.25
C VAL A 46 3.23 9.69 30.50
N SER A 47 3.10 9.26 31.77
CA SER A 47 3.08 7.84 32.12
C SER A 47 1.86 7.10 31.53
N THR A 48 0.70 7.75 31.52
CA THR A 48 -0.52 7.21 30.92
C THR A 48 -0.38 7.14 29.40
N SER A 49 0.09 8.20 28.74
CA SER A 49 0.34 8.16 27.29
C SER A 49 1.36 7.10 26.88
N GLN A 50 2.45 6.89 27.65
CA GLN A 50 3.43 5.84 27.38
C GLN A 50 2.85 4.44 27.55
N ARG A 51 2.07 4.21 28.61
CA ARG A 51 1.36 2.94 28.82
C ARG A 51 0.38 2.68 27.67
N ASP A 52 -0.45 3.66 27.35
CA ASP A 52 -1.48 3.55 26.33
C ASP A 52 -0.85 3.36 24.93
N ALA A 53 0.27 4.04 24.64
CA ALA A 53 1.02 3.83 23.39
C ALA A 53 1.61 2.41 23.30
N LEU A 54 2.16 1.88 24.39
CA LEU A 54 2.65 0.50 24.42
C LEU A 54 1.50 -0.51 24.21
N GLN A 55 0.36 -0.29 24.86
CA GLN A 55 -0.83 -1.12 24.66
C GLN A 55 -1.32 -1.05 23.21
N ALA A 56 -1.40 0.14 22.62
CA ALA A 56 -1.76 0.35 21.22
C ALA A 56 -0.78 -0.37 20.26
N GLU A 57 0.52 -0.35 20.54
CA GLU A 57 1.51 -1.10 19.76
C GLU A 57 1.27 -2.61 19.81
N TYR A 58 0.95 -3.16 20.99
CA TYR A 58 0.62 -4.58 21.12
C TYR A 58 -0.71 -4.93 20.48
N MET A 59 -1.71 -4.03 20.49
CA MET A 59 -2.96 -4.21 19.74
C MET A 59 -2.67 -4.30 18.24
N ALA A 60 -1.89 -3.35 17.68
CA ALA A 60 -1.49 -3.38 16.27
C ALA A 60 -0.69 -4.66 15.91
N LYS A 61 0.26 -5.09 16.75
CA LYS A 61 1.02 -6.34 16.54
C LYS A 61 0.12 -7.58 16.58
N SER A 62 -0.90 -7.58 17.43
CA SER A 62 -1.87 -8.67 17.56
C SER A 62 -2.74 -8.73 16.32
N ALA A 63 -3.28 -7.60 15.87
CA ALA A 63 -4.03 -7.46 14.62
C ALA A 63 -3.21 -8.00 13.44
N LEU A 64 -1.98 -7.50 13.24
CA LEU A 64 -1.06 -7.96 12.20
C LEU A 64 -0.83 -9.49 12.22
N SER A 65 -0.70 -10.08 13.41
CA SER A 65 -0.50 -11.52 13.57
C SER A 65 -1.76 -12.32 13.24
N LEU A 66 -2.94 -11.83 13.60
CA LEU A 66 -4.22 -12.44 13.27
C LEU A 66 -4.53 -12.33 11.77
N THR A 67 -4.24 -11.19 11.14
CA THR A 67 -4.32 -10.99 9.68
C THR A 67 -3.51 -12.03 8.93
N ARG A 68 -2.26 -12.27 9.37
CA ARG A 68 -1.40 -13.29 8.77
C ARG A 68 -1.96 -14.70 8.89
N LEU A 69 -2.59 -15.01 10.03
CA LEU A 69 -3.28 -16.28 10.23
C LEU A 69 -4.47 -16.41 9.26
N LEU A 70 -5.31 -15.39 9.15
CA LEU A 70 -6.48 -15.40 8.25
C LEU A 70 -6.06 -15.59 6.79
N ILE A 71 -5.09 -14.80 6.30
CA ILE A 71 -4.56 -14.95 4.94
C ILE A 71 -3.94 -16.34 4.74
N GLY A 72 -3.18 -16.83 5.72
CA GLY A 72 -2.59 -18.18 5.70
C GLY A 72 -3.62 -19.31 5.67
N LYS A 73 -4.84 -19.06 6.18
CA LYS A 73 -5.96 -20.02 6.25
C LYS A 73 -6.95 -19.92 5.09
N GLU A 74 -6.76 -18.97 4.17
CA GLU A 74 -7.55 -18.85 2.94
C GLU A 74 -7.68 -20.18 2.17
N PRO A 75 -6.62 -21.01 2.01
CA PRO A 75 -6.76 -22.25 1.24
C PRO A 75 -7.75 -23.24 1.85
N GLU A 76 -7.92 -23.28 3.17
CA GLU A 76 -8.93 -24.14 3.82
C GLU A 76 -10.34 -23.58 3.63
N VAL A 77 -10.52 -22.25 3.73
CA VAL A 77 -11.80 -21.57 3.46
C VAL A 77 -12.23 -21.82 2.02
N ARG A 78 -11.31 -21.65 1.06
CA ARG A 78 -11.57 -21.91 -0.35
C ARG A 78 -11.96 -23.35 -0.62
N ARG A 79 -11.29 -24.33 0.00
CA ARG A 79 -11.64 -25.76 -0.13
C ARG A 79 -13.05 -26.05 0.38
N PHE A 80 -13.51 -25.36 1.42
CA PHE A 80 -14.84 -25.52 1.97
C PHE A 80 -15.93 -25.05 0.98
N ILE A 81 -15.71 -23.93 0.30
CA ILE A 81 -16.71 -23.36 -0.63
C ILE A 81 -16.57 -23.84 -2.08
N ASP A 82 -15.43 -24.42 -2.47
CA ASP A 82 -15.13 -24.87 -3.84
C ASP A 82 -16.24 -25.77 -4.44
N PRO A 83 -16.87 -26.72 -3.72
CA PRO A 83 -17.97 -27.51 -4.28
C PRO A 83 -19.18 -26.66 -4.69
N LEU A 84 -19.54 -25.66 -3.89
CA LEU A 84 -20.63 -24.73 -4.18
C LEU A 84 -20.26 -23.82 -5.36
N TYR A 85 -19.04 -23.30 -5.36
CA TYR A 85 -18.54 -22.44 -6.44
C TYR A 85 -18.52 -23.19 -7.78
N ARG A 86 -18.05 -24.44 -7.80
CA ARG A 86 -18.09 -25.31 -8.98
C ARG A 86 -19.50 -25.58 -9.46
N ALA A 87 -20.45 -25.80 -8.55
CA ALA A 87 -21.84 -26.03 -8.91
C ALA A 87 -22.46 -24.80 -9.60
N ALA A 88 -22.10 -23.59 -9.16
CA ALA A 88 -22.59 -22.34 -9.74
C ALA A 88 -21.89 -21.97 -11.06
N THR A 89 -20.55 -22.00 -11.09
CA THR A 89 -19.75 -21.44 -12.19
C THR A 89 -19.23 -22.50 -13.17
N GLY A 90 -19.20 -23.77 -12.77
CA GLY A 90 -18.52 -24.84 -13.51
C GLY A 90 -16.99 -24.80 -13.43
N ARG A 91 -16.41 -23.85 -12.67
CA ARG A 91 -14.96 -23.66 -12.52
C ARG A 91 -14.52 -23.87 -11.07
N ALA A 92 -13.24 -24.13 -10.86
CA ALA A 92 -12.65 -24.16 -9.53
C ALA A 92 -12.74 -22.78 -8.88
N ALA A 93 -12.91 -22.73 -7.56
CA ALA A 93 -12.84 -21.47 -6.84
C ALA A 93 -11.46 -20.82 -7.02
N PRO A 94 -11.39 -19.56 -7.51
CA PRO A 94 -10.16 -18.77 -7.50
C PRO A 94 -9.75 -18.46 -6.05
N GLN A 95 -8.57 -17.85 -5.86
CA GLN A 95 -8.21 -17.36 -4.53
C GLN A 95 -9.24 -16.35 -4.06
N LEU A 96 -9.68 -16.49 -2.81
CA LEU A 96 -10.66 -15.59 -2.21
C LEU A 96 -9.94 -14.39 -1.61
N PRO A 97 -10.42 -13.15 -1.84
CA PRO A 97 -9.85 -11.96 -1.25
C PRO A 97 -10.30 -11.82 0.19
N VAL A 98 -9.92 -12.77 1.05
CA VAL A 98 -10.27 -12.75 2.47
C VAL A 98 -9.73 -11.50 3.17
N TRP A 99 -8.69 -10.89 2.60
CA TRP A 99 -8.06 -9.65 3.09
C TRP A 99 -8.95 -8.42 3.01
N ASP A 100 -9.87 -8.36 2.04
CA ASP A 100 -10.80 -7.24 1.89
C ASP A 100 -11.80 -7.14 3.06
N PHE A 101 -11.95 -8.23 3.83
CA PHE A 101 -12.89 -8.34 4.95
C PHE A 101 -12.19 -8.51 6.30
N ILE A 102 -10.87 -8.29 6.38
CA ILE A 102 -10.12 -8.59 7.60
C ILE A 102 -10.51 -7.69 8.75
N ASP A 103 -10.81 -6.42 8.51
CA ASP A 103 -11.20 -5.50 9.58
C ASP A 103 -12.48 -5.98 10.28
N GLU A 104 -13.49 -6.36 9.49
CA GLU A 104 -14.76 -6.88 9.99
C GLU A 104 -14.59 -8.25 10.64
N LEU A 105 -13.80 -9.15 10.04
CA LEU A 105 -13.55 -10.49 10.58
C LEU A 105 -12.76 -10.45 11.90
N LEU A 106 -11.89 -9.45 12.08
CA LEU A 106 -11.09 -9.28 13.30
C LEU A 106 -11.77 -8.41 14.34
N SER A 107 -12.83 -7.68 13.99
CA SER A 107 -13.54 -6.77 14.90
C SER A 107 -13.87 -7.39 16.27
N PRO A 108 -14.34 -8.67 16.41
CA PRO A 108 -14.53 -9.29 17.72
C PRO A 108 -13.26 -9.45 18.56
N PHE A 109 -12.10 -9.60 17.92
CA PHE A 109 -10.80 -9.75 18.58
C PHE A 109 -10.08 -8.40 18.76
N CYS A 110 -10.57 -7.38 18.09
CA CYS A 110 -10.02 -6.04 18.06
C CYS A 110 -10.87 -5.00 18.78
N THR A 111 -12.03 -5.35 19.34
CA THR A 111 -12.94 -4.40 20.02
C THR A 111 -13.22 -4.85 21.45
N PRO A 112 -13.14 -3.97 22.46
CA PRO A 112 -13.53 -4.27 23.84
C PRO A 112 -14.97 -4.78 23.94
N GLU A 113 -15.24 -5.73 24.84
CA GLU A 113 -16.55 -6.40 24.94
C GLU A 113 -17.72 -5.41 25.14
N GLY A 114 -17.54 -4.40 25.99
CA GLY A 114 -18.56 -3.38 26.25
C GLY A 114 -18.89 -2.47 25.05
N GLU A 115 -18.05 -2.49 24.01
CA GLU A 115 -18.22 -1.70 22.78
C GLU A 115 -18.68 -2.58 21.60
N ARG A 116 -18.81 -3.90 21.76
CA ARG A 116 -19.31 -4.78 20.69
C ARG A 116 -20.81 -4.64 20.44
N ASP A 117 -21.58 -4.29 21.47
CA ASP A 117 -23.04 -4.10 21.36
C ASP A 117 -23.40 -2.94 20.40
N THR A 118 -22.56 -1.92 20.30
CA THR A 118 -22.76 -0.80 19.36
C THR A 118 -22.50 -1.22 17.92
N LEU A 119 -21.52 -2.11 17.69
CA LEU A 119 -21.24 -2.68 16.36
C LEU A 119 -22.38 -3.58 15.86
N VAL A 120 -23.01 -4.36 16.75
CA VAL A 120 -24.21 -5.15 16.42
C VAL A 120 -25.38 -4.25 16.01
N GLN A 121 -25.54 -3.08 16.66
CA GLN A 121 -26.54 -2.08 16.27
C GLN A 121 -26.25 -1.42 14.91
N LEU A 122 -24.98 -1.36 14.52
CA LEU A 122 -24.54 -0.89 13.19
C LEU A 122 -24.68 -1.95 12.09
N GLY A 123 -25.28 -3.10 12.40
CA GLY A 123 -25.58 -4.16 11.44
C GLY A 123 -24.49 -5.22 11.29
N ILE A 124 -23.48 -5.22 12.16
CA ILE A 124 -22.42 -6.25 12.18
C ILE A 124 -22.83 -7.33 13.19
N ASP A 125 -23.46 -8.41 12.72
CA ASP A 125 -23.84 -9.55 13.56
C ASP A 125 -22.68 -10.54 13.70
N PHE A 126 -22.14 -10.64 14.90
CA PHE A 126 -21.04 -11.55 15.23
C PHE A 126 -21.53 -12.95 15.67
N GLY A 127 -22.83 -13.19 15.74
CA GLY A 127 -23.38 -14.42 16.29
C GLY A 127 -22.86 -14.69 17.71
N GLY A 128 -22.58 -15.97 18.03
CA GLY A 128 -22.06 -16.40 19.33
C GLY A 128 -20.54 -16.34 19.48
N THR A 129 -19.83 -15.53 18.69
CA THR A 129 -18.36 -15.46 18.78
C THR A 129 -17.93 -14.80 20.08
N VAL A 130 -17.15 -15.53 20.87
CA VAL A 130 -16.47 -14.99 22.05
C VAL A 130 -15.12 -14.44 21.61
N GLY A 131 -14.96 -13.11 21.67
CA GLY A 131 -13.69 -12.43 21.43
C GLY A 131 -12.77 -12.52 22.66
N PHE A 132 -11.79 -11.63 22.74
CA PHE A 132 -10.96 -11.50 23.94
C PHE A 132 -11.63 -10.63 24.99
N ASP A 133 -11.49 -11.02 26.26
CA ASP A 133 -11.91 -10.22 27.41
C ASP A 133 -10.79 -9.22 27.78
N ASP A 134 -11.14 -8.11 28.43
CA ASP A 134 -10.19 -7.12 28.96
C ASP A 134 -9.21 -6.52 27.94
N LEU A 135 -9.67 -6.28 26.69
CA LEU A 135 -8.87 -5.57 25.71
C LEU A 135 -8.64 -4.11 26.15
N PRO A 136 -7.39 -3.60 26.10
CA PRO A 136 -7.08 -2.24 26.52
C PRO A 136 -7.58 -1.16 25.55
N GLY A 137 -8.00 -1.54 24.35
CA GLY A 137 -8.54 -0.64 23.33
C GLY A 137 -8.88 -1.37 22.04
N GLU A 138 -8.86 -0.64 20.93
CA GLU A 138 -9.29 -1.11 19.62
C GLU A 138 -8.13 -1.40 18.65
N CYS A 139 -8.36 -2.23 17.63
CA CYS A 139 -7.49 -2.31 16.46
C CYS A 139 -8.25 -2.32 15.12
N HIS A 140 -7.60 -1.77 14.10
CA HIS A 140 -8.05 -1.77 12.72
C HIS A 140 -6.97 -2.30 11.80
N VAL A 141 -7.36 -2.94 10.71
CA VAL A 141 -6.44 -3.49 9.71
C VAL A 141 -6.88 -3.18 8.29
N VAL A 142 -5.93 -2.73 7.50
CA VAL A 142 -6.04 -2.68 6.03
C VAL A 142 -4.98 -3.61 5.45
N ALA A 143 -5.40 -4.59 4.64
CA ALA A 143 -4.50 -5.51 3.97
C ALA A 143 -4.70 -5.43 2.46
N VAL A 144 -3.62 -5.16 1.72
CA VAL A 144 -3.67 -4.97 0.26
C VAL A 144 -2.71 -5.89 -0.45
N SER A 145 -3.11 -6.42 -1.61
CA SER A 145 -2.25 -7.25 -2.42
C SER A 145 -1.22 -6.40 -3.18
N GLU A 146 0.07 -6.71 -3.00
CA GLU A 146 1.14 -6.14 -3.81
C GLU A 146 1.15 -6.75 -5.22
N ASN A 147 0.61 -7.96 -5.40
CA ASN A 147 0.46 -8.56 -6.72
C ASN A 147 -0.57 -7.86 -7.60
N GLY A 148 -1.42 -6.98 -7.06
CA GLY A 148 -2.32 -6.13 -7.85
C GLY A 148 -1.64 -4.91 -8.48
N LYS A 149 -0.36 -4.65 -8.15
CA LYS A 149 0.35 -3.41 -8.49
C LYS A 149 1.44 -3.67 -9.53
N ILE A 150 1.88 -2.61 -10.21
CA ILE A 150 3.00 -2.67 -11.15
C ILE A 150 4.31 -2.61 -10.38
N ASN A 151 5.17 -3.60 -10.60
CA ASN A 151 6.48 -3.66 -9.98
C ASN A 151 7.47 -2.74 -10.71
N VAL A 152 8.13 -1.84 -9.97
CA VAL A 152 9.17 -0.92 -10.49
C VAL A 152 10.57 -1.24 -9.96
N ASN A 153 10.73 -2.40 -9.32
CA ASN A 153 12.00 -2.91 -8.79
C ASN A 153 12.45 -4.16 -9.57
N ASP A 154 13.59 -4.74 -9.24
CA ASP A 154 14.04 -6.03 -9.79
C ASP A 154 12.97 -7.13 -9.55
N PRO A 155 12.27 -7.70 -10.53
CA PRO A 155 11.15 -8.60 -10.24
C PRO A 155 11.63 -9.96 -9.70
N LEU A 156 11.10 -10.42 -8.56
CA LEU A 156 11.55 -11.67 -7.89
C LEU A 156 11.54 -12.95 -8.77
N PHE A 157 10.76 -13.00 -9.85
CA PHE A 157 10.66 -14.18 -10.73
C PHE A 157 11.10 -13.92 -12.17
N MET A 158 11.80 -12.81 -12.41
CA MET A 158 12.38 -12.49 -13.71
C MET A 158 13.81 -12.04 -13.47
N ASP A 159 14.73 -12.41 -14.36
CA ASP A 159 16.13 -12.01 -14.23
C ASP A 159 16.63 -11.38 -15.52
N GLY A 160 17.64 -10.51 -15.38
CA GLY A 160 18.38 -9.91 -16.47
C GLY A 160 17.49 -9.15 -17.46
N GLN A 161 17.72 -9.37 -18.75
CA GLN A 161 17.05 -8.65 -19.84
C GLN A 161 15.52 -8.71 -19.75
N ARG A 162 14.95 -9.88 -19.45
CA ARG A 162 13.49 -10.07 -19.34
C ARG A 162 12.88 -9.24 -18.21
N ALA A 163 13.60 -9.11 -17.09
CA ALA A 163 13.17 -8.27 -15.97
C ALA A 163 13.11 -6.80 -16.39
N ARG A 164 14.19 -6.30 -17.02
CA ARG A 164 14.30 -4.92 -17.50
C ARG A 164 13.22 -4.59 -18.52
N ASP A 165 13.06 -5.44 -19.54
CA ASP A 165 12.03 -5.26 -20.58
C ASP A 165 10.62 -5.26 -19.97
N SER A 166 10.35 -6.18 -19.02
CA SER A 166 9.05 -6.25 -18.35
C SER A 166 8.74 -4.98 -17.55
N VAL A 167 9.70 -4.46 -16.78
CA VAL A 167 9.52 -3.21 -16.00
C VAL A 167 9.37 -2.02 -16.93
N ALA A 168 10.22 -1.92 -17.96
CA ALA A 168 10.19 -0.82 -18.93
C ALA A 168 8.84 -0.70 -19.63
N ASN A 169 8.38 -1.79 -20.25
CA ASN A 169 7.13 -1.79 -21.01
C ASN A 169 5.92 -1.49 -20.13
N GLN A 170 5.89 -2.02 -18.91
CA GLN A 170 4.80 -1.75 -17.97
C GLN A 170 4.75 -0.28 -17.54
N LEU A 171 5.89 0.30 -17.18
CA LEU A 171 5.95 1.69 -16.74
C LEU A 171 5.66 2.66 -17.89
N PHE A 172 6.19 2.37 -19.09
CA PHE A 172 5.90 3.15 -20.29
C PHE A 172 4.41 3.09 -20.67
N SER A 173 3.80 1.89 -20.63
CA SER A 173 2.37 1.70 -20.88
C SER A 173 1.50 2.41 -19.84
N LEU A 174 1.82 2.28 -18.56
CA LEU A 174 1.05 2.89 -17.47
C LEU A 174 1.02 4.41 -17.58
N THR A 175 2.14 5.01 -17.99
CA THR A 175 2.28 6.46 -18.15
C THR A 175 1.74 6.98 -19.50
N GLY A 176 0.99 6.12 -20.21
CA GLY A 176 0.30 6.42 -21.46
C GLY A 176 1.23 6.55 -22.67
N GLY A 177 2.39 5.93 -22.66
CA GLY A 177 3.40 6.07 -23.73
C GLY A 177 2.97 5.55 -25.11
N HIS A 178 1.92 4.73 -25.20
CA HIS A 178 1.38 4.23 -26.47
C HIS A 178 0.25 5.10 -27.05
N LEU A 179 -0.26 6.07 -26.29
CA LEU A 179 -1.27 7.00 -26.79
C LEU A 179 -0.59 8.09 -27.63
N PRO A 180 -1.20 8.51 -28.75
CA PRO A 180 -0.73 9.67 -29.51
C PRO A 180 -0.71 10.96 -28.67
N GLU A 181 -1.72 11.11 -27.82
CA GLU A 181 -1.83 12.18 -26.82
C GLU A 181 -2.24 11.54 -25.49
N SER A 182 -1.33 11.53 -24.53
CA SER A 182 -1.57 10.96 -23.21
C SER A 182 -2.05 12.06 -22.24
N PRO A 183 -3.03 11.77 -21.37
CA PRO A 183 -3.40 12.69 -20.28
C PRO A 183 -2.23 12.98 -19.33
N TYR A 184 -1.16 12.18 -19.38
CA TYR A 184 0.02 12.30 -18.53
C TYR A 184 1.21 12.99 -19.21
N ASP A 185 1.09 13.43 -20.47
CA ASP A 185 2.23 14.04 -21.19
C ASP A 185 2.78 15.30 -20.51
N ALA A 186 1.93 16.05 -19.80
CA ALA A 186 2.36 17.22 -19.04
C ALA A 186 3.47 16.89 -18.03
N LEU A 187 3.45 15.70 -17.41
CA LEU A 187 4.45 15.27 -16.42
C LEU A 187 5.86 15.09 -17.01
N PHE A 188 5.98 14.98 -18.34
CA PHE A 188 7.23 14.66 -19.04
C PHE A 188 7.70 15.76 -19.99
N THR A 189 7.01 16.91 -20.00
CA THR A 189 7.30 18.06 -20.88
C THR A 189 7.66 19.32 -20.11
N THR A 190 7.51 19.30 -18.78
CA THR A 190 7.88 20.37 -17.88
C THR A 190 9.16 20.05 -17.14
N GLU A 191 10.02 21.06 -16.96
CA GLU A 191 11.16 20.96 -16.05
C GLU A 191 10.68 20.78 -14.61
N ASP A 192 11.39 19.97 -13.84
CA ASP A 192 11.12 19.80 -12.41
C ASP A 192 11.60 21.02 -11.59
N GLU A 193 11.44 20.96 -10.26
CA GLU A 193 11.88 22.01 -9.33
C GLU A 193 13.38 22.33 -9.43
N THR A 194 14.17 21.40 -9.97
CA THR A 194 15.62 21.53 -10.15
C THR A 194 15.99 22.10 -11.54
N GLY A 195 15.01 22.40 -12.39
CA GLY A 195 15.23 22.83 -13.77
C GLY A 195 15.61 21.68 -14.72
N THR A 196 15.43 20.43 -14.29
CA THR A 196 15.78 19.26 -15.10
C THR A 196 14.53 18.75 -15.83
N LEU A 197 14.58 18.71 -17.15
CA LEU A 197 13.52 18.05 -17.94
C LEU A 197 13.78 16.54 -17.97
N THR A 198 12.86 15.76 -17.42
CA THR A 198 12.90 14.29 -17.48
C THR A 198 11.81 13.78 -18.43
N THR A 199 12.20 13.20 -19.56
CA THR A 199 11.24 12.61 -20.48
C THR A 199 10.71 11.27 -19.95
N ARG A 200 9.62 10.75 -20.54
CA ARG A 200 9.08 9.43 -20.19
C ARG A 200 10.11 8.31 -20.37
N LEU A 201 10.93 8.38 -21.43
CA LEU A 201 12.00 7.43 -21.67
C LEU A 201 13.12 7.56 -20.64
N ASP A 202 13.44 8.80 -20.23
CA ASP A 202 14.44 9.05 -19.20
C ASP A 202 14.04 8.50 -17.83
N LEU A 203 12.76 8.62 -17.48
CA LEU A 203 12.18 8.02 -16.27
C LEU A 203 12.31 6.50 -16.31
N VAL A 204 11.88 5.87 -17.41
CA VAL A 204 11.91 4.41 -17.58
C VAL A 204 13.33 3.87 -17.47
N ALA A 205 14.28 4.49 -18.18
CA ALA A 205 15.69 4.14 -18.11
C ALA A 205 16.24 4.33 -16.68
N ALA A 206 15.94 5.45 -16.03
CA ALA A 206 16.44 5.73 -14.68
C ALA A 206 15.91 4.77 -13.63
N VAL A 207 14.68 4.29 -13.76
CA VAL A 207 14.14 3.26 -12.87
C VAL A 207 14.94 1.97 -12.99
N ILE A 208 15.33 1.59 -14.20
CA ILE A 208 16.09 0.36 -14.45
C ILE A 208 17.53 0.50 -13.95
N ASP A 209 18.22 1.56 -14.37
CA ASP A 209 19.60 1.87 -13.94
C ASP A 209 19.72 2.00 -12.41
N TRP A 210 18.62 2.32 -11.72
CA TRP A 210 18.64 2.44 -10.26
C TRP A 210 18.86 1.10 -9.55
N TRP A 211 18.23 0.03 -10.03
CA TRP A 211 18.24 -1.26 -9.34
C TRP A 211 19.11 -2.32 -10.01
N ASP A 212 19.42 -2.17 -11.29
CA ASP A 212 20.23 -3.16 -11.98
C ASP A 212 21.71 -3.04 -11.58
N PRO A 213 22.46 -4.16 -11.55
CA PRO A 213 23.76 -4.21 -10.88
C PRO A 213 24.92 -3.66 -11.73
N ASP A 214 24.67 -3.31 -12.99
CA ASP A 214 25.71 -2.80 -13.87
C ASP A 214 25.87 -1.28 -13.72
N ILE A 215 26.67 -0.64 -14.58
CA ILE A 215 26.93 0.82 -14.53
C ILE A 215 26.74 1.45 -15.92
N GLN A 216 26.17 0.66 -16.84
CA GLN A 216 25.96 1.06 -18.22
C GLN A 216 24.58 1.65 -18.31
N ARG A 217 24.47 2.78 -19.00
CA ARG A 217 23.19 3.40 -19.25
C ARG A 217 22.25 2.41 -19.95
N THR A 218 21.02 2.30 -19.44
CA THR A 218 19.92 1.62 -20.12
C THR A 218 19.31 2.56 -21.17
N ASP A 219 19.16 2.04 -22.38
CA ASP A 219 18.32 2.65 -23.41
C ASP A 219 17.06 1.79 -23.61
N PHE A 220 15.88 2.39 -23.63
CA PHE A 220 14.62 1.70 -23.90
C PHE A 220 14.07 2.07 -25.28
N ASP A 221 13.74 1.06 -26.08
CA ASP A 221 13.11 1.18 -27.40
C ASP A 221 11.65 0.74 -27.31
N PRO A 222 10.68 1.67 -27.18
CA PRO A 222 9.28 1.31 -27.02
C PRO A 222 8.66 0.61 -28.22
N GLY A 223 9.21 0.82 -29.43
CA GLY A 223 8.71 0.19 -30.65
C GLY A 223 9.11 -1.28 -30.75
N ALA A 224 10.27 -1.64 -30.20
CA ALA A 224 10.70 -3.03 -30.05
C ALA A 224 10.22 -3.67 -28.73
N GLY A 225 9.87 -2.85 -27.74
CA GLY A 225 9.58 -3.31 -26.39
C GLY A 225 10.82 -3.87 -25.68
N GLU A 226 12.01 -3.40 -26.04
CA GLU A 226 13.29 -3.95 -25.57
C GLU A 226 14.16 -2.86 -24.95
N THR A 227 14.84 -3.23 -23.87
CA THR A 227 15.92 -2.45 -23.26
C THR A 227 17.26 -2.83 -23.89
N ARG A 228 18.23 -1.95 -23.88
CA ARG A 228 19.60 -2.24 -24.33
C ARG A 228 20.57 -1.72 -23.27
N THR A 229 21.41 -2.62 -22.78
CA THR A 229 22.49 -2.32 -21.83
C THR A 229 23.83 -2.62 -22.47
N GLY A 230 24.85 -1.79 -22.24
CA GLY A 230 26.19 -1.96 -22.81
C GLY A 230 26.46 -1.18 -24.10
N GLY A 231 25.73 -0.09 -24.34
CA GLY A 231 26.08 0.94 -25.31
C GLY A 231 27.33 1.74 -24.90
N THR A 232 27.77 2.68 -25.74
CA THR A 232 28.88 3.58 -25.39
C THR A 232 28.37 4.71 -24.49
N GLY A 233 28.16 4.43 -23.21
CA GLY A 233 27.73 5.42 -22.21
C GLY A 233 27.69 4.83 -20.81
N THR A 234 28.37 5.46 -19.87
CA THR A 234 28.14 5.22 -18.44
C THR A 234 26.80 5.84 -18.05
N GLU A 235 26.16 5.29 -17.03
CA GLU A 235 25.00 5.93 -16.40
C GLU A 235 25.24 7.42 -16.14
N ASP A 236 24.19 8.22 -16.33
CA ASP A 236 24.25 9.67 -16.09
C ASP A 236 24.11 10.01 -14.61
N ASP A 237 25.13 9.59 -13.86
CA ASP A 237 25.29 9.86 -12.44
C ASP A 237 25.40 11.37 -12.14
N SER A 238 25.70 12.20 -13.16
CA SER A 238 25.92 13.62 -12.99
C SER A 238 24.67 14.36 -12.49
N VAL A 239 23.49 13.89 -12.91
CA VAL A 239 22.19 14.42 -12.47
C VAL A 239 22.01 14.29 -10.96
N TYR A 240 22.53 13.21 -10.37
CA TYR A 240 22.46 12.96 -8.93
C TYR A 240 23.60 13.60 -8.16
N GLN A 241 24.82 13.59 -8.71
CA GLN A 241 26.02 14.07 -8.04
C GLN A 241 26.14 15.60 -8.01
N LEU A 242 25.51 16.32 -8.95
CA LEU A 242 25.55 17.79 -9.01
C LEU A 242 24.55 18.48 -8.08
N ARG A 243 23.71 17.72 -7.38
CA ARG A 243 22.79 18.24 -6.36
C ARG A 243 23.55 18.68 -5.11
N ASP A 244 22.94 19.57 -4.31
CA ASP A 244 23.52 20.05 -3.06
C ASP A 244 23.92 18.90 -2.11
N ASP A 245 23.04 17.89 -2.02
CA ASP A 245 23.30 16.61 -1.33
C ASP A 245 23.50 15.50 -2.36
N GLY A 246 24.61 15.56 -3.09
CA GLY A 246 24.89 14.62 -4.18
C GLY A 246 24.96 13.15 -3.73
N TYR A 247 24.33 12.27 -4.51
CA TYR A 247 24.34 10.81 -4.33
C TYR A 247 24.57 10.10 -5.66
N ARG A 248 24.56 8.76 -5.64
CA ARG A 248 24.72 7.89 -6.83
C ARG A 248 23.54 6.96 -6.97
N ASN A 249 23.38 6.39 -8.14
CA ASN A 249 22.52 5.22 -8.31
C ASN A 249 22.89 4.13 -7.31
N LYS A 250 21.89 3.36 -6.89
CA LYS A 250 22.07 2.31 -5.89
C LYS A 250 22.66 1.04 -6.48
N ASN A 251 22.29 0.73 -7.72
CA ASN A 251 22.67 -0.44 -8.50
C ASN A 251 22.35 -1.73 -7.73
N ALA A 252 21.23 -1.67 -7.01
CA ALA A 252 20.69 -2.75 -6.20
C ALA A 252 19.18 -2.55 -6.00
N PRO A 253 18.41 -3.61 -5.74
CA PRO A 253 16.98 -3.52 -5.52
C PRO A 253 16.57 -2.46 -4.48
N LEU A 254 15.45 -1.78 -4.73
CA LEU A 254 14.90 -0.80 -3.79
C LEU A 254 14.48 -1.47 -2.47
N ASP A 255 14.75 -0.79 -1.35
CA ASP A 255 14.43 -1.27 0.01
C ASP A 255 13.16 -0.63 0.58
N SER A 256 12.81 0.58 0.09
CA SER A 256 11.63 1.31 0.52
C SER A 256 10.96 2.01 -0.65
N LEU A 257 9.65 2.19 -0.58
CA LEU A 257 8.91 2.93 -1.60
C LEU A 257 9.40 4.38 -1.72
N GLN A 258 9.84 4.99 -0.61
CA GLN A 258 10.34 6.37 -0.58
C GLN A 258 11.64 6.57 -1.36
N GLU A 259 12.39 5.50 -1.60
CA GLU A 259 13.60 5.54 -2.40
C GLU A 259 13.33 5.92 -3.87
N LEU A 260 12.11 5.70 -4.37
CA LEU A 260 11.68 6.17 -5.69
C LEU A 260 11.84 7.70 -5.84
N ARG A 261 11.73 8.47 -4.75
CA ARG A 261 11.93 9.94 -4.78
C ARG A 261 13.37 10.35 -5.10
N LEU A 262 14.33 9.43 -4.97
CA LEU A 262 15.72 9.66 -5.35
C LEU A 262 15.94 9.46 -6.85
N ILE A 263 15.02 8.78 -7.54
CA ILE A 263 15.12 8.52 -8.98
C ILE A 263 14.61 9.76 -9.72
N ARG A 264 15.35 10.20 -10.75
CA ARG A 264 14.92 11.34 -11.58
C ARG A 264 13.54 11.05 -12.22
N GLY A 265 12.67 12.05 -12.27
CA GLY A 265 11.32 11.96 -12.81
C GLY A 265 10.23 11.58 -11.79
N PHE A 266 10.57 11.16 -10.57
CA PHE A 266 9.59 11.02 -9.47
C PHE A 266 9.36 12.36 -8.76
N SER A 267 8.80 13.32 -9.50
CA SER A 267 8.32 14.59 -8.93
C SER A 267 7.10 14.36 -8.01
N ASP A 268 6.72 15.39 -7.24
CA ASP A 268 5.53 15.33 -6.39
C ASP A 268 4.25 15.10 -7.20
N ASP A 269 4.15 15.67 -8.41
CA ASP A 269 3.02 15.44 -9.32
C ASP A 269 2.99 13.99 -9.83
N PHE A 270 4.16 13.43 -10.18
CA PHE A 270 4.24 12.02 -10.56
C PHE A 270 3.88 11.10 -9.38
N TRP A 271 4.36 11.43 -8.18
CA TRP A 271 4.07 10.70 -6.95
C TRP A 271 2.57 10.65 -6.66
N ALA A 272 1.91 11.81 -6.70
CA ALA A 272 0.47 11.94 -6.48
C ALA A 272 -0.38 11.36 -7.63
N THR A 273 0.22 11.04 -8.78
CA THR A 273 -0.50 10.42 -9.91
C THR A 273 -0.38 8.90 -9.89
N PHE A 274 0.82 8.35 -9.66
CA PHE A 274 1.09 6.92 -9.86
C PHE A 274 1.55 6.17 -8.62
N VAL A 275 2.22 6.83 -7.67
CA VAL A 275 2.81 6.13 -6.51
C VAL A 275 1.80 6.07 -5.37
N GLU A 276 1.29 7.22 -4.95
CA GLU A 276 0.36 7.35 -3.83
C GLU A 276 -0.68 8.43 -4.12
N PRO A 277 -1.71 8.10 -4.93
CA PRO A 277 -2.76 9.05 -5.29
C PRO A 277 -3.58 9.55 -4.11
N VAL A 278 -3.78 8.69 -3.10
CA VAL A 278 -4.38 9.06 -1.82
C VAL A 278 -3.31 8.92 -0.74
N PRO A 279 -2.86 10.03 -0.13
CA PRO A 279 -1.82 10.00 0.89
C PRO A 279 -2.17 9.07 2.05
N ASN A 280 -1.23 8.22 2.46
CA ASN A 280 -1.38 7.24 3.55
C ASN A 280 -2.43 6.14 3.29
N ASP A 281 -2.86 5.93 2.05
CA ASP A 281 -3.75 4.83 1.68
C ASP A 281 -3.01 3.81 0.79
N PRO A 282 -2.63 2.64 1.34
CA PRO A 282 -1.91 1.61 0.60
C PRO A 282 -2.75 0.95 -0.52
N ALA A 283 -4.08 1.07 -0.49
CA ALA A 283 -4.99 0.53 -1.52
C ALA A 283 -5.02 1.39 -2.78
N SER A 284 -4.77 2.70 -2.64
CA SER A 284 -4.71 3.64 -3.78
C SER A 284 -3.45 3.48 -4.64
N ARG A 285 -2.40 2.85 -4.10
CA ARG A 285 -1.08 2.73 -4.75
C ARG A 285 -1.16 1.84 -6.00
N ILE A 286 -0.68 2.35 -7.13
CA ILE A 286 -0.64 1.62 -8.41
C ILE A 286 0.70 0.91 -8.61
N LEU A 287 1.77 1.46 -8.02
CA LEU A 287 3.13 0.94 -8.09
C LEU A 287 3.53 0.20 -6.80
N THR A 288 4.51 -0.70 -6.93
CA THR A 288 5.14 -1.42 -5.82
C THR A 288 6.60 -1.73 -6.11
N ILE A 289 7.39 -1.92 -5.04
CA ILE A 289 8.76 -2.44 -5.11
C ILE A 289 8.87 -3.89 -4.59
N TYR A 290 7.77 -4.46 -4.10
CA TYR A 290 7.75 -5.75 -3.39
C TYR A 290 7.24 -6.90 -4.26
N ALA A 291 6.55 -6.60 -5.36
CA ALA A 291 5.91 -7.63 -6.17
C ALA A 291 6.91 -8.46 -6.98
N SER A 292 6.41 -9.62 -7.40
CA SER A 292 7.17 -10.62 -8.12
C SER A 292 7.36 -10.36 -9.62
N GLY A 293 6.79 -9.27 -10.14
CA GLY A 293 6.65 -9.01 -11.58
C GLY A 293 5.44 -9.67 -12.23
N LEU A 294 4.70 -10.52 -11.51
CA LEU A 294 3.42 -11.07 -11.96
C LEU A 294 2.25 -10.26 -11.39
N VAL A 295 1.29 -9.94 -12.25
CA VAL A 295 0.11 -9.14 -11.91
C VAL A 295 -1.10 -10.05 -11.68
N ASN A 296 -1.74 -9.95 -10.52
CA ASN A 296 -2.95 -10.69 -10.21
C ASN A 296 -4.16 -10.04 -10.90
N ILE A 297 -4.78 -10.76 -11.85
CA ILE A 297 -5.90 -10.27 -12.67
C ILE A 297 -7.17 -9.93 -11.89
N ASN A 298 -7.34 -10.50 -10.69
CA ASN A 298 -8.52 -10.24 -9.87
C ASN A 298 -8.31 -9.07 -8.90
N GLU A 299 -7.06 -8.75 -8.55
CA GLU A 299 -6.71 -7.68 -7.60
C GLU A 299 -6.27 -6.40 -8.29
N ALA A 300 -5.64 -6.52 -9.46
CA ALA A 300 -5.04 -5.38 -10.12
C ALA A 300 -6.08 -4.40 -10.62
N SER A 301 -5.86 -3.10 -10.42
CA SER A 301 -6.77 -2.06 -10.92
C SER A 301 -6.95 -2.17 -12.45
N PRO A 302 -8.08 -1.71 -13.01
CA PRO A 302 -8.27 -1.74 -14.45
C PRO A 302 -7.15 -1.02 -15.22
N GLN A 303 -6.56 0.03 -14.64
CA GLN A 303 -5.42 0.76 -15.21
C GLN A 303 -4.16 -0.11 -15.27
N VAL A 304 -3.87 -0.87 -14.21
CA VAL A 304 -2.75 -1.82 -14.20
C VAL A 304 -2.96 -2.92 -15.26
N LEU A 305 -4.18 -3.44 -15.38
CA LEU A 305 -4.50 -4.46 -16.37
C LEU A 305 -4.39 -3.94 -17.80
N LEU A 306 -4.84 -2.70 -18.05
CA LEU A 306 -4.66 -2.05 -19.33
C LEU A 306 -3.17 -1.89 -19.65
N GLY A 307 -2.38 -1.35 -18.72
CA GLY A 307 -0.93 -1.22 -18.89
C GLY A 307 -0.26 -2.57 -19.16
N ARG A 308 -0.75 -3.65 -18.55
CA ARG A 308 -0.24 -5.01 -18.79
C ARG A 308 -0.59 -5.56 -20.16
N VAL A 309 -1.79 -5.27 -20.68
CA VAL A 309 -2.18 -5.61 -22.06
C VAL A 309 -1.34 -4.83 -23.05
N CYS A 310 -1.18 -3.52 -22.86
CA CYS A 310 -0.44 -2.65 -23.76
C CYS A 310 1.06 -2.95 -23.80
N ALA A 311 1.63 -3.46 -22.72
CA ALA A 311 3.01 -3.95 -22.71
C ALA A 311 3.25 -5.16 -23.65
N HIS A 312 2.20 -5.88 -24.07
CA HIS A 312 2.28 -7.04 -24.96
C HIS A 312 1.57 -6.84 -26.31
N ALA A 313 0.63 -5.89 -26.38
CA ALA A 313 -0.11 -5.57 -27.59
C ALA A 313 -0.17 -4.04 -27.78
N PRO A 314 0.97 -3.36 -27.95
CA PRO A 314 1.04 -1.90 -27.94
C PRO A 314 0.27 -1.23 -29.08
N GLU A 315 0.18 -1.92 -30.23
CA GLU A 315 -0.54 -1.45 -31.43
C GLU A 315 -2.05 -1.71 -31.37
N ALA A 316 -2.55 -2.35 -30.31
CA ALA A 316 -3.97 -2.63 -30.18
C ALA A 316 -4.79 -1.33 -30.00
N THR A 317 -6.04 -1.33 -30.45
CA THR A 317 -6.95 -0.17 -30.30
C THR A 317 -7.13 0.21 -28.83
N LEU A 318 -7.15 -0.77 -27.92
CA LEU A 318 -7.19 -0.53 -26.47
C LEU A 318 -6.04 0.36 -25.96
N CYS A 319 -4.91 0.41 -26.66
CA CYS A 319 -3.69 1.08 -26.24
C CYS A 319 -3.40 2.38 -26.99
N THR A 320 -3.96 2.49 -28.20
CA THR A 320 -3.74 3.62 -29.12
C THR A 320 -4.93 4.57 -29.19
N ASP A 321 -6.11 4.14 -28.73
CA ASP A 321 -7.34 4.94 -28.66
C ASP A 321 -7.75 5.19 -27.19
N ALA A 322 -7.76 6.47 -26.80
CA ALA A 322 -8.09 6.89 -25.45
C ALA A 322 -9.55 6.58 -25.06
N GLU A 323 -10.48 6.57 -26.03
CA GLU A 323 -11.88 6.24 -25.78
C GLU A 323 -12.02 4.75 -25.44
N GLU A 324 -11.33 3.89 -26.18
CA GLU A 324 -11.33 2.44 -25.96
C GLU A 324 -10.64 2.06 -24.65
N SER A 325 -9.53 2.72 -24.30
CA SER A 325 -8.90 2.62 -22.98
C SER A 325 -9.87 2.97 -21.84
N LEU A 326 -10.65 4.05 -22.02
CA LEU A 326 -11.62 4.51 -21.02
C LEU A 326 -12.80 3.53 -20.88
N LYS A 327 -13.33 3.00 -22.00
CA LYS A 327 -14.38 1.97 -21.98
C LYS A 327 -13.92 0.73 -21.22
N PHE A 328 -12.72 0.23 -21.50
CA PHE A 328 -12.13 -0.93 -20.80
C PHE A 328 -12.02 -0.71 -19.30
N THR A 329 -11.45 0.42 -18.88
CA THR A 329 -11.24 0.70 -17.45
C THR A 329 -12.57 0.92 -16.72
N THR A 330 -13.50 1.63 -17.33
CA THR A 330 -14.83 1.94 -16.76
C THR A 330 -15.68 0.69 -16.61
N ILE A 331 -15.76 -0.17 -17.64
CA ILE A 331 -16.59 -1.37 -17.58
C ILE A 331 -16.08 -2.34 -16.51
N LEU A 332 -14.75 -2.55 -16.45
CA LEU A 332 -14.17 -3.46 -15.49
C LEU A 332 -14.32 -2.94 -14.05
N SER A 333 -14.15 -1.63 -13.83
CA SER A 333 -14.43 -0.99 -12.55
C SER A 333 -15.89 -1.16 -12.13
N THR A 334 -16.82 -0.91 -13.05
CA THR A 334 -18.27 -1.02 -12.81
C THR A 334 -18.66 -2.44 -12.42
N VAL A 335 -18.18 -3.44 -13.17
CA VAL A 335 -18.47 -4.85 -12.90
C VAL A 335 -17.95 -5.28 -11.53
N ARG A 336 -16.72 -4.90 -11.17
CA ARG A 336 -16.15 -5.22 -9.86
C ARG A 336 -16.91 -4.56 -8.71
N GLY A 337 -17.43 -3.35 -8.91
CA GLY A 337 -18.29 -2.70 -7.93
C GLY A 337 -19.63 -3.41 -7.70
N LEU A 338 -20.12 -4.17 -8.68
CA LEU A 338 -21.38 -4.91 -8.60
C LEU A 338 -21.21 -6.37 -8.13
N ILE A 339 -20.08 -6.98 -8.47
CA ILE A 339 -19.81 -8.40 -8.27
C ILE A 339 -18.56 -8.55 -7.39
N PRO A 340 -18.70 -8.70 -6.05
CA PRO A 340 -17.59 -8.78 -5.11
C PRO A 340 -17.00 -10.20 -5.05
N ILE A 341 -16.85 -10.84 -6.21
CA ILE A 341 -16.16 -12.13 -6.34
C ILE A 341 -15.13 -12.04 -7.47
N PRO A 342 -14.04 -12.83 -7.41
CA PRO A 342 -13.03 -12.81 -8.46
C PRO A 342 -13.65 -13.15 -9.83
N LEU A 343 -13.43 -12.28 -10.82
CA LEU A 343 -14.06 -12.35 -12.14
C LEU A 343 -13.41 -13.40 -13.05
N PHE A 344 -12.13 -13.68 -12.84
CA PHE A 344 -11.33 -14.55 -13.71
C PHE A 344 -10.81 -15.75 -12.92
N SER A 345 -11.00 -16.96 -13.45
CA SER A 345 -10.47 -18.19 -12.82
C SER A 345 -9.02 -18.47 -13.25
N GLY A 346 -8.59 -17.92 -14.38
CA GLY A 346 -7.26 -18.11 -14.97
C GLY A 346 -6.85 -16.92 -15.86
N PRO A 347 -5.55 -16.75 -16.16
CA PRO A 347 -5.10 -15.72 -17.11
C PRO A 347 -5.78 -15.83 -18.49
N THR A 348 -6.03 -17.04 -18.97
CA THR A 348 -6.73 -17.26 -20.25
C THR A 348 -8.14 -16.68 -20.27
N ASP A 349 -8.84 -16.65 -19.13
CA ASP A 349 -10.18 -16.04 -19.03
C ASP A 349 -10.09 -14.53 -19.25
N PHE A 350 -9.06 -13.89 -18.69
CA PHE A 350 -8.78 -12.47 -18.92
C PHE A 350 -8.40 -12.20 -20.38
N ILE A 351 -7.61 -13.08 -21.01
CA ILE A 351 -7.31 -12.95 -22.45
C ILE A 351 -8.58 -13.07 -23.28
N ASN A 352 -9.43 -14.06 -22.98
CA ASN A 352 -10.71 -14.21 -23.69
C ASN A 352 -11.59 -12.97 -23.52
N PHE A 353 -11.57 -12.34 -22.34
CA PHE A 353 -12.28 -11.09 -22.08
C PHE A 353 -11.79 -9.95 -22.99
N VAL A 354 -10.47 -9.72 -23.10
CA VAL A 354 -9.94 -8.65 -23.98
C VAL A 354 -10.10 -8.96 -25.47
N GLU A 355 -10.11 -10.25 -25.84
CA GLU A 355 -10.35 -10.69 -27.21
C GLU A 355 -11.84 -10.83 -27.55
N GLY A 356 -12.75 -10.53 -26.62
CA GLY A 356 -14.20 -10.70 -26.81
C GLY A 356 -14.65 -12.15 -27.08
N LYS A 357 -13.81 -13.12 -26.72
CA LYS A 357 -14.01 -14.56 -26.87
C LYS A 357 -14.60 -15.16 -25.59
N GLY A 358 -14.95 -16.45 -25.65
CA GLY A 358 -15.50 -17.20 -24.53
C GLY A 358 -16.91 -17.71 -24.78
N GLY A 359 -17.45 -18.48 -23.84
CA GLY A 359 -18.85 -18.91 -23.84
C GLY A 359 -19.78 -17.90 -23.17
N GLU A 360 -21.08 -18.19 -23.14
CA GLU A 360 -22.11 -17.33 -22.50
C GLU A 360 -21.85 -17.03 -21.02
N LYS A 361 -21.05 -17.85 -20.34
CA LYS A 361 -20.65 -17.68 -18.93
C LYS A 361 -19.39 -16.85 -18.74
N ASP A 362 -18.66 -16.52 -19.82
CA ASP A 362 -17.48 -15.68 -19.75
C ASP A 362 -17.88 -14.20 -19.68
N LEU A 363 -17.00 -13.40 -19.08
CA LEU A 363 -17.33 -12.04 -18.68
C LEU A 363 -17.74 -11.15 -19.87
N TYR A 364 -17.01 -11.20 -20.98
CA TYR A 364 -17.29 -10.32 -22.11
C TYR A 364 -18.65 -10.64 -22.77
N PRO A 365 -18.94 -11.89 -23.19
CA PRO A 365 -20.26 -12.25 -23.70
C PRO A 365 -21.40 -11.99 -22.70
N MET A 366 -21.14 -12.21 -21.40
CA MET A 366 -22.12 -11.95 -20.34
C MET A 366 -22.51 -10.47 -20.31
N ILE A 367 -21.54 -9.54 -20.27
CA ILE A 367 -21.81 -8.10 -20.27
C ILE A 367 -22.49 -7.68 -21.58
N ALA A 368 -22.01 -8.17 -22.71
CA ALA A 368 -22.61 -7.88 -24.02
C ALA A 368 -24.08 -8.29 -24.08
N GLY A 369 -24.46 -9.41 -23.47
CA GLY A 369 -25.85 -9.87 -23.38
C GLY A 369 -26.74 -9.03 -22.46
N PHE A 370 -26.18 -8.29 -21.50
CA PHE A 370 -26.92 -7.38 -20.62
C PHE A 370 -27.13 -5.98 -21.24
N LEU A 371 -26.33 -5.62 -22.23
CA LEU A 371 -26.40 -4.32 -22.87
C LEU A 371 -27.36 -4.34 -24.07
N PRO A 372 -28.04 -3.21 -24.37
CA PRO A 372 -28.84 -3.09 -25.60
C PRO A 372 -28.00 -3.34 -26.86
N GLU A 373 -28.61 -3.91 -27.89
CA GLU A 373 -27.96 -4.05 -29.20
C GLU A 373 -27.46 -2.69 -29.72
N GLY A 374 -26.20 -2.63 -30.12
CA GLY A 374 -25.55 -1.39 -30.59
C GLY A 374 -25.04 -0.47 -29.49
N SER A 375 -24.97 -0.92 -28.23
CA SER A 375 -24.33 -0.16 -27.15
C SER A 375 -22.84 0.07 -27.43
N GLU A 376 -22.42 1.33 -27.41
CA GLU A 376 -21.01 1.76 -27.55
C GLU A 376 -20.25 1.76 -26.21
N LEU A 377 -20.84 1.21 -25.14
CA LEU A 377 -20.24 1.17 -23.80
C LEU A 377 -19.17 0.10 -23.65
N LEU A 378 -19.15 -0.92 -24.51
CA LEU A 378 -18.12 -1.95 -24.53
C LEU A 378 -16.95 -1.52 -25.38
N PHE A 379 -15.75 -1.80 -24.88
CA PHE A 379 -14.54 -1.65 -25.67
C PHE A 379 -14.54 -2.63 -26.84
N LEU A 380 -13.86 -2.27 -27.91
CA LEU A 380 -13.65 -3.10 -29.08
C LEU A 380 -12.67 -4.24 -28.75
N PRO A 381 -13.05 -5.52 -28.97
CA PRO A 381 -12.17 -6.65 -28.80
C PRO A 381 -10.91 -6.52 -29.64
N ILE A 382 -9.77 -6.91 -29.06
CA ILE A 382 -8.48 -6.88 -29.72
C ILE A 382 -8.03 -8.28 -30.13
N GLU A 383 -7.11 -8.37 -31.08
CA GLU A 383 -6.42 -9.63 -31.41
C GLU A 383 -4.98 -9.56 -30.91
N ILE A 384 -4.57 -10.54 -30.12
CA ILE A 384 -3.20 -10.63 -29.60
C ILE A 384 -2.49 -11.76 -30.35
N ALA A 385 -1.31 -11.45 -30.91
CA ALA A 385 -0.49 -12.45 -31.59
C ALA A 385 -0.18 -13.64 -30.65
N ALA A 386 -0.07 -14.85 -31.20
CA ALA A 386 0.03 -16.07 -30.38
C ALA A 386 1.24 -16.08 -29.42
N GLU A 387 2.39 -15.56 -29.88
CA GLU A 387 3.61 -15.45 -29.07
C GLU A 387 3.43 -14.46 -27.91
N GLU A 388 2.85 -13.29 -28.20
CA GLU A 388 2.54 -12.27 -27.19
C GLU A 388 1.46 -12.71 -26.22
N LYS A 389 0.48 -13.48 -26.69
CA LYS A 389 -0.54 -14.07 -25.83
C LYS A 389 0.07 -15.01 -24.80
N GLU A 390 1.03 -15.84 -25.21
CA GLU A 390 1.72 -16.73 -24.28
C GLU A 390 2.60 -15.95 -23.30
N ALA A 391 3.28 -14.90 -23.77
CA ALA A 391 4.05 -14.00 -22.92
C ALA A 391 3.17 -13.30 -21.88
N LEU A 392 2.04 -12.72 -22.29
CA LEU A 392 1.06 -12.09 -21.42
C LEU A 392 0.46 -13.07 -20.41
N VAL A 393 0.09 -14.29 -20.82
CA VAL A 393 -0.39 -15.32 -19.88
C VAL A 393 0.65 -15.64 -18.80
N ARG A 394 1.94 -15.75 -19.17
CA ARG A 394 3.03 -15.99 -18.22
C ARG A 394 3.32 -14.81 -17.29
N SER A 395 2.85 -13.63 -17.66
CA SER A 395 3.09 -12.37 -16.97
C SER A 395 1.95 -12.05 -15.98
N LEU A 396 0.90 -12.87 -15.95
CA LEU A 396 -0.27 -12.75 -15.09
C LEU A 396 -0.33 -13.86 -14.03
N ALA A 397 -1.04 -13.57 -12.94
CA ALA A 397 -1.34 -14.51 -11.87
C ALA A 397 -2.84 -14.45 -11.50
N THR A 398 -3.32 -15.46 -10.81
CA THR A 398 -4.66 -15.47 -10.17
C THR A 398 -4.58 -15.56 -8.65
N SER A 399 -3.37 -15.45 -8.11
CA SER A 399 -3.15 -15.50 -6.67
C SER A 399 -2.27 -14.36 -6.19
N ALA A 400 -2.71 -13.69 -5.15
CA ALA A 400 -1.95 -12.81 -4.28
C ALA A 400 -1.13 -13.63 -3.28
N LYS A 401 0.16 -13.33 -3.23
CA LYS A 401 1.13 -13.96 -2.34
C LYS A 401 1.93 -12.95 -1.53
N ILE A 402 1.93 -11.68 -1.92
CA ILE A 402 2.64 -10.62 -1.22
C ILE A 402 1.61 -9.57 -0.84
N PHE A 403 1.61 -9.18 0.44
CA PHE A 403 0.62 -8.27 1.00
C PHE A 403 1.31 -7.18 1.80
N THR A 404 0.84 -5.94 1.64
CA THR A 404 1.11 -4.88 2.61
C THR A 404 -0.04 -4.89 3.62
N ILE A 405 0.30 -4.99 4.90
CA ILE A 405 -0.65 -4.99 6.01
C ILE A 405 -0.36 -3.76 6.86
N GLU A 406 -1.34 -2.88 6.96
CA GLU A 406 -1.36 -1.75 7.86
C GLU A 406 -2.27 -2.09 9.05
N ALA A 407 -1.68 -2.24 10.23
CA ALA A 407 -2.41 -2.49 11.46
C ALA A 407 -2.31 -1.26 12.38
N THR A 408 -3.45 -0.74 12.81
CA THR A 408 -3.56 0.41 13.71
C THR A 408 -4.14 -0.04 15.04
N GLY A 409 -3.47 0.27 16.14
CA GLY A 409 -3.99 0.09 17.50
C GLY A 409 -4.34 1.43 18.12
N LEU A 410 -5.45 1.46 18.86
CA LEU A 410 -6.01 2.65 19.50
C LEU A 410 -6.27 2.36 20.97
N VAL A 411 -5.62 3.10 21.88
CA VAL A 411 -5.84 2.99 23.32
C VAL A 411 -5.91 4.38 23.92
N GLY A 412 -7.06 4.74 24.50
CA GLY A 412 -7.28 6.08 25.03
C GLY A 412 -7.11 7.15 23.95
N ARG A 413 -6.01 7.91 24.01
CA ARG A 413 -5.65 8.93 22.99
C ARG A 413 -4.40 8.57 22.18
N SER A 414 -3.83 7.40 22.43
CA SER A 414 -2.63 6.92 21.74
C SER A 414 -3.03 6.08 20.54
N GLN A 415 -2.42 6.38 19.40
CA GLN A 415 -2.55 5.63 18.17
C GLN A 415 -1.17 5.14 17.74
N VAL A 416 -1.04 3.85 17.45
CA VAL A 416 0.18 3.27 16.87
C VAL A 416 -0.20 2.55 15.60
N ARG A 417 0.52 2.85 14.53
CA ARG A 417 0.33 2.24 13.22
C ARG A 417 1.58 1.46 12.83
N ILE A 418 1.39 0.21 12.41
CA ILE A 418 2.44 -0.69 11.95
C ILE A 418 2.12 -1.07 10.51
N GLU A 419 2.96 -0.64 9.58
CA GLU A 419 2.96 -1.11 8.19
C GLU A 419 3.96 -2.26 8.06
N SER A 420 3.56 -3.35 7.43
CA SER A 420 4.42 -4.52 7.24
C SER A 420 4.09 -5.23 5.94
N VAL A 421 5.12 -5.56 5.17
CA VAL A 421 4.99 -6.38 3.97
C VAL A 421 5.21 -7.84 4.34
N VAL A 422 4.30 -8.72 3.96
CA VAL A 422 4.34 -10.15 4.26
C VAL A 422 4.30 -10.96 2.97
N ASN A 423 5.26 -11.87 2.84
CA ASN A 423 5.41 -12.77 1.70
C ASN A 423 4.96 -14.20 2.07
N PHE A 424 3.99 -14.71 1.32
CA PHE A 424 3.41 -16.06 1.37
C PHE A 424 3.81 -16.91 0.15
N HIS A 425 4.77 -16.44 -0.66
CA HIS A 425 5.23 -17.13 -1.85
C HIS A 425 6.28 -18.21 -1.54
N GLU A 426 5.97 -19.48 -1.79
CA GLU A 426 6.81 -20.64 -1.40
C GLU A 426 8.28 -20.60 -1.88
N ARG A 427 8.56 -19.92 -3.00
CA ARG A 427 9.94 -19.72 -3.50
C ARG A 427 10.80 -18.84 -2.58
N TRP A 428 10.18 -18.00 -1.75
CA TRP A 428 10.91 -17.14 -0.83
C TRP A 428 11.26 -17.95 0.43
N VAL A 429 12.56 -18.20 0.62
CA VAL A 429 13.06 -18.96 1.78
C VAL A 429 13.69 -17.97 2.76
N PRO A 430 13.26 -17.94 4.03
CA PRO A 430 13.84 -17.03 5.01
C PRO A 430 15.34 -17.32 5.25
N PRO A 431 16.16 -16.29 5.50
CA PRO A 431 17.58 -16.47 5.77
C PRO A 431 17.83 -17.23 7.10
N PRO A 432 19.05 -17.78 7.30
CA PRO A 432 19.44 -18.38 8.57
C PRO A 432 19.18 -17.46 9.78
N PRO A 433 18.76 -17.98 10.94
CA PRO A 433 18.69 -19.39 11.35
C PRO A 433 17.36 -20.08 10.99
N ASN A 434 16.42 -19.37 10.37
CA ASN A 434 15.09 -19.90 10.02
C ASN A 434 15.08 -20.66 8.68
N THR A 435 16.25 -21.06 8.16
CA THR A 435 16.39 -21.84 6.93
C THR A 435 15.50 -23.08 6.98
N GLY A 436 14.48 -23.13 6.13
CA GLY A 436 13.45 -24.18 6.15
C GLY A 436 12.26 -23.88 5.25
N ARG A 437 11.19 -24.67 5.35
CA ARG A 437 9.93 -24.41 4.61
C ARG A 437 9.31 -23.11 5.10
N MET A 438 8.81 -22.30 4.16
CA MET A 438 8.04 -21.10 4.47
C MET A 438 6.94 -21.40 5.50
N SER A 439 6.82 -20.54 6.52
CA SER A 439 5.71 -20.62 7.46
C SER A 439 4.40 -20.42 6.70
N GLY A 440 3.38 -21.23 6.98
CA GLY A 440 2.03 -21.03 6.43
C GLY A 440 1.40 -19.69 6.82
N LEU A 441 2.03 -18.93 7.72
CA LEU A 441 1.63 -17.59 8.17
C LEU A 441 2.38 -16.46 7.41
N GLY A 442 3.07 -16.81 6.33
CA GLY A 442 3.95 -15.90 5.61
C GLY A 442 5.11 -15.42 6.47
N VAL A 443 6.04 -14.72 5.83
CA VAL A 443 7.20 -14.14 6.49
C VAL A 443 7.26 -12.67 6.18
N PHE A 444 7.62 -11.88 7.19
CA PHE A 444 7.89 -10.46 7.00
C PHE A 444 8.99 -10.27 5.97
N HIS A 445 8.75 -9.36 5.04
CA HIS A 445 9.70 -9.00 4.01
C HIS A 445 10.81 -8.13 4.62
N TYR A 446 11.69 -8.77 5.40
CA TYR A 446 12.92 -8.16 5.90
C TYR A 446 14.01 -8.33 4.85
N TYR A 447 14.14 -7.33 3.97
CA TYR A 447 15.17 -7.24 2.93
C TYR A 447 15.12 -8.36 1.88
N ARG A 448 15.27 -7.98 0.61
CA ARG A 448 15.58 -8.95 -0.44
C ARG A 448 16.98 -9.49 -0.15
N VAL A 449 17.08 -10.79 0.11
CA VAL A 449 18.37 -11.45 0.22
C VAL A 449 18.77 -11.84 -1.19
N ASN A 450 19.87 -11.26 -1.67
CA ASN A 450 20.50 -11.55 -2.97
C ASN A 450 20.67 -13.04 -3.24
#